data_AF-A0A7S7U217-F1
#
_entry.id   AF-A0A7S7U217-F1
#
_cell.length_a   1.000
_cell.length_b   1.000
_cell.length_c   1.000
_cell.angle_alpha   90.00
_cell.angle_beta   90.00
_cell.angle_gamma   90.00
#
_symmetry.space_group_name_H-M   'P 1'
#
loop_
_entity.id
_entity.type
_entity.pdbx_description
1 polymer ?
#
loop_
_entity_poly.entity_id
_entity_poly.type
_entity_poly.pdbx_seq_one_letter_code
_entity_poly.pdbx_strand_id
1 'polypeptide(L)'
;MDFIYQLIQDARVWSKYMLHGLSAAAPLGAVVVFAIALGQYVRSENWKKTEFVAKLFKEFSENEDCRHARWMLEGDPREITYKCGEKFERYLYNFDELSKAIDSVLRKGPLSAQQLHMLDSFDGFFIYIEQFERAIQRKLVEQDDVYPYLGYWIGVLSGHAGWAPPESILARIHAYIKHGGFDDVEKFLHRRWDDSDPNQANQPTGSHPASA
;
A
#
# COMPACT_ATOMS: atom_id res chain seq x y z
N MET A 1 -54.97 39.94 45.00
CA MET A 1 -54.66 38.51 44.75
C MET A 1 -54.66 38.17 43.26
N ASP A 2 -55.49 38.83 42.44
CA ASP A 2 -55.61 38.51 41.00
C ASP A 2 -54.32 38.70 40.18
N PHE A 3 -53.48 39.68 40.52
CA PHE A 3 -52.22 39.91 39.81
C PHE A 3 -51.23 38.74 39.90
N ILE A 4 -51.12 38.10 41.08
CA ILE A 4 -50.24 36.93 41.27
C ILE A 4 -50.78 35.73 40.49
N TYR A 5 -52.11 35.57 40.46
CA TYR A 5 -52.75 34.48 39.72
C TYR A 5 -52.58 34.64 38.20
N GLN A 6 -52.71 35.86 37.68
CA GLN A 6 -52.46 36.19 36.28
C GLN A 6 -51.01 35.87 35.88
N LEU A 7 -50.03 36.29 36.71
CA LEU A 7 -48.61 36.06 36.44
C LEU A 7 -48.23 34.57 36.44
N ILE A 8 -48.86 33.76 37.30
CA ILE A 8 -48.67 32.30 37.33
C ILE A 8 -49.30 31.64 36.09
N GLN A 9 -50.46 32.12 35.61
CA GLN A 9 -51.09 31.61 34.40
C GLN A 9 -50.27 31.95 33.15
N ASP A 10 -49.81 33.19 33.03
CA ASP A 10 -48.98 33.64 31.90
C ASP A 10 -47.67 32.86 31.83
N ALA A 11 -47.01 32.62 32.98
CA ALA A 11 -45.81 31.80 33.06
C ALA A 11 -46.05 30.34 32.62
N ARG A 12 -47.20 29.73 32.95
CA ARG A 12 -47.56 28.38 32.49
C ARG A 12 -47.85 28.31 31.00
N VAL A 13 -48.43 29.36 30.42
CA VAL A 13 -48.71 29.43 28.99
C VAL A 13 -47.39 29.60 28.22
N TRP A 14 -46.51 30.50 28.68
CA TRP A 14 -45.19 30.71 28.10
C TRP A 14 -44.32 29.44 28.14
N SER A 15 -44.32 28.69 29.24
CA SER A 15 -43.54 27.46 29.35
C SER A 15 -43.99 26.38 28.37
N LYS A 16 -45.30 26.25 28.10
CA LYS A 16 -45.81 25.32 27.08
C LYS A 16 -45.38 25.71 25.67
N TYR A 17 -45.40 27.00 25.33
CA TYR A 17 -44.92 27.46 24.02
C TYR A 17 -43.41 27.24 23.84
N MET A 18 -42.62 27.51 24.89
CA MET A 18 -41.18 27.19 24.88
C MET A 18 -40.91 25.70 24.72
N LEU A 19 -41.60 24.85 25.48
CA LEU A 19 -41.46 23.39 25.41
C LEU A 19 -41.82 22.85 24.02
N HIS A 20 -42.91 23.34 23.42
CA HIS A 20 -43.29 22.95 22.06
C HIS A 20 -42.27 23.44 21.02
N GLY A 21 -41.78 24.68 21.12
CA GLY A 21 -40.74 25.21 20.24
C GLY A 21 -39.44 24.39 20.31
N LEU A 22 -39.01 24.01 21.51
CA LEU A 22 -37.84 23.16 21.72
C LEU A 22 -38.05 21.75 21.16
N SER A 23 -39.23 21.15 21.38
CA SER A 23 -39.56 19.82 20.86
C SER A 23 -39.60 19.78 19.33
N ALA A 24 -40.01 20.87 18.67
CA ALA A 24 -40.00 20.99 17.22
C ALA A 24 -38.59 21.18 16.65
N ALA A 25 -37.68 21.81 17.40
CA ALA A 25 -36.28 21.99 17.00
C ALA A 25 -35.38 20.78 17.30
N ALA A 26 -35.77 19.92 18.23
CA ALA A 26 -34.97 18.76 18.65
C ALA A 26 -34.60 17.79 17.51
N PRO A 27 -35.50 17.43 16.56
CA PRO A 27 -35.13 16.59 15.42
C PRO A 27 -34.09 17.22 14.51
N LEU A 28 -34.18 18.53 14.27
CA LEU A 28 -33.19 19.27 13.47
C LEU A 28 -31.83 19.26 14.15
N GLY A 29 -31.80 19.49 15.47
CA GLY A 29 -30.58 19.40 16.26
C GLY A 29 -29.96 18.00 16.19
N ALA A 30 -30.77 16.94 16.31
CA ALA A 30 -30.30 15.56 16.21
C ALA A 30 -29.68 15.24 14.84
N VAL A 31 -30.29 15.71 13.75
CA VAL A 31 -29.76 15.53 12.38
C VAL A 31 -28.41 16.21 12.21
N VAL A 32 -28.25 17.44 12.73
CA VAL A 32 -26.97 18.17 12.64
C VAL A 32 -25.88 17.47 13.43
N VAL A 33 -26.15 17.06 14.67
CA VAL A 33 -25.18 16.31 15.49
C VAL A 33 -24.81 14.99 14.83
N PHE A 34 -25.79 14.28 14.27
CA PHE A 34 -25.56 13.03 13.52
C PHE A 34 -24.66 13.24 12.31
N ALA A 35 -24.90 14.29 11.50
CA ALA A 35 -24.07 14.61 10.35
C ALA A 35 -22.61 14.94 10.74
N ILE A 36 -22.42 15.68 11.85
CA ILE A 36 -21.09 15.98 12.39
C ILE A 36 -20.38 14.70 12.84
N ALA A 37 -21.06 13.83 13.59
CA ALA A 37 -20.52 12.56 14.04
C ALA A 37 -20.12 11.65 12.87
N LEU A 38 -20.95 11.60 11.81
CA LEU A 38 -20.64 10.85 10.60
C LEU A 38 -19.39 11.39 9.89
N GLY A 39 -19.25 12.71 9.77
CA GLY A 39 -18.03 13.33 9.21
C GLY A 39 -16.77 13.03 10.02
N GLN A 40 -16.87 13.07 11.36
CA GLN A 40 -15.76 12.69 12.25
C GLN A 40 -15.39 11.22 12.12
N TYR A 41 -16.39 10.34 11.99
CA TYR A 41 -16.19 8.91 11.79
C TYR A 41 -15.39 8.63 10.51
N VAL A 42 -15.81 9.20 9.37
CA VAL A 42 -15.11 9.03 8.08
C VAL A 42 -13.66 9.52 8.16
N ARG A 43 -13.42 10.67 8.80
CA ARG A 43 -12.06 11.19 9.00
C ARG A 43 -11.21 10.25 9.86
N SER A 44 -11.79 9.68 10.92
CA SER A 44 -11.10 8.71 11.78
C SER A 44 -10.79 7.42 11.04
N GLU A 45 -11.69 6.96 10.17
CA GLU A 45 -11.49 5.78 9.33
C GLU A 45 -10.31 5.99 8.37
N ASN A 46 -10.28 7.11 7.64
CA ASN A 46 -9.17 7.43 6.74
C ASN A 46 -7.83 7.51 7.46
N TRP A 47 -7.79 8.11 8.66
CA TRP A 47 -6.57 8.15 9.46
C TRP A 47 -6.06 6.75 9.84
N LYS A 48 -6.96 5.82 10.17
CA LYS A 48 -6.61 4.41 10.44
C LYS A 48 -6.09 3.69 9.20
N LYS A 49 -6.64 3.97 8.02
CA LYS A 49 -6.12 3.42 6.75
C LYS A 49 -4.67 3.86 6.54
N THR A 50 -4.41 5.16 6.67
CA THR A 50 -3.05 5.72 6.55
C THR A 50 -2.09 5.14 7.59
N GLU A 51 -2.53 5.03 8.85
CA GLU A 51 -1.73 4.42 9.93
C GLU A 51 -1.40 2.95 9.61
N PHE A 52 -2.38 2.19 9.11
CA PHE A 52 -2.17 0.81 8.69
C PHE A 52 -1.15 0.69 7.55
N VAL A 53 -1.24 1.51 6.50
CA VAL A 53 -0.26 1.51 5.40
C VAL A 53 1.11 1.90 5.89
N ALA A 54 1.21 2.98 6.69
CA ALA A 54 2.49 3.43 7.22
C ALA A 54 3.16 2.35 8.08
N LYS A 55 2.38 1.63 8.88
CA LYS A 55 2.88 0.48 9.66
C LYS A 55 3.34 -0.66 8.75
N LEU A 56 2.53 -1.06 7.77
CA LEU A 56 2.85 -2.16 6.86
C LEU A 56 4.11 -1.83 6.03
N PHE A 57 4.23 -0.58 5.56
CA PHE A 57 5.43 -0.11 4.87
C PHE A 57 6.65 -0.06 5.78
N LYS A 58 6.48 0.37 7.04
CA LYS A 58 7.57 0.35 8.01
C LYS A 58 8.10 -1.09 8.19
N GLU A 59 7.22 -2.05 8.43
CA GLU A 59 7.56 -3.47 8.57
C GLU A 59 8.28 -4.02 7.32
N PHE A 60 7.77 -3.69 6.13
CA PHE A 60 8.44 -3.99 4.85
C PHE A 60 9.83 -3.36 4.73
N SER A 61 9.98 -2.09 5.13
CA SER A 61 11.23 -1.33 4.98
C SER A 61 12.33 -1.78 5.96
N GLU A 62 11.93 -2.23 7.15
CA GLU A 62 12.81 -2.68 8.24
C GLU A 62 13.19 -4.15 8.10
N ASN A 63 12.41 -4.95 7.36
CA ASN A 63 12.70 -6.35 7.09
C ASN A 63 13.98 -6.51 6.23
N GLU A 64 14.90 -7.37 6.70
CA GLU A 64 16.22 -7.53 6.07
C GLU A 64 16.13 -8.16 4.68
N ASP A 65 15.26 -9.16 4.51
CA ASP A 65 15.01 -9.85 3.24
C ASP A 65 14.49 -8.88 2.18
N CYS A 66 13.52 -8.04 2.56
CA CYS A 66 12.99 -6.99 1.69
C CYS A 66 14.04 -5.95 1.32
N ARG A 67 14.90 -5.55 2.26
CA ARG A 67 16.01 -4.64 2.00
C ARG A 67 17.02 -5.26 1.04
N HIS A 68 17.38 -6.53 1.21
CA HIS A 68 18.29 -7.24 0.33
C HIS A 68 17.70 -7.42 -1.08
N ALA A 69 16.42 -7.80 -1.20
CA ALA A 69 15.73 -7.89 -2.48
C ALA A 69 15.72 -6.54 -3.22
N ARG A 70 15.44 -5.43 -2.52
CA ARG A 70 15.49 -4.07 -3.08
C ARG A 70 16.90 -3.73 -3.60
N TRP A 71 17.94 -4.08 -2.85
CA TRP A 71 19.32 -3.88 -3.28
C TRP A 71 19.71 -4.72 -4.49
N MET A 72 19.29 -5.98 -4.53
CA MET A 72 19.50 -6.84 -5.68
C MET A 72 18.73 -6.31 -6.90
N LEU A 73 17.50 -5.86 -6.67
CA LEU A 73 16.68 -5.23 -7.69
C LEU A 73 17.31 -3.96 -8.20
N GLU A 74 18.08 -3.17 -7.44
CA GLU A 74 18.82 -1.96 -7.87
C GLU A 74 20.07 -2.27 -8.72
N GLY A 75 20.52 -3.52 -8.79
CA GLY A 75 21.64 -3.94 -9.65
C GLY A 75 23.02 -3.40 -9.28
N ASP A 76 23.15 -2.56 -8.25
CA ASP A 76 24.44 -2.06 -7.79
C ASP A 76 25.29 -3.19 -7.20
N PRO A 77 26.55 -3.36 -7.64
CA PRO A 77 27.47 -4.31 -7.05
C PRO A 77 27.69 -3.97 -5.57
N ARG A 78 27.17 -4.81 -4.68
CA ARG A 78 27.36 -4.66 -3.23
C ARG A 78 27.46 -6.00 -2.52
N GLU A 79 28.17 -6.00 -1.40
CA GLU A 79 28.21 -7.14 -0.49
C GLU A 79 26.95 -7.14 0.37
N ILE A 80 26.20 -8.25 0.32
CA ILE A 80 25.02 -8.46 1.16
C ILE A 80 25.42 -9.41 2.28
N THR A 81 25.09 -9.03 3.52
CA THR A 81 25.40 -9.82 4.72
C THR A 81 24.15 -10.56 5.17
N TYR A 82 24.26 -11.88 5.33
CA TYR A 82 23.21 -12.75 5.82
C TYR A 82 23.58 -13.33 7.17
N LYS A 83 22.59 -13.44 8.06
CA LYS A 83 22.76 -14.02 9.39
C LYS A 83 22.42 -15.51 9.36
N CYS A 84 23.42 -16.36 9.56
CA CYS A 84 23.31 -17.82 9.57
C CYS A 84 23.56 -18.33 11.01
N GLY A 85 22.51 -18.31 11.83
CA GLY A 85 22.61 -18.58 13.27
C GLY A 85 23.39 -17.48 14.00
N GLU A 86 24.56 -17.83 14.54
CA GLU A 86 25.48 -16.87 15.20
C GLU A 86 26.53 -16.29 14.24
N LYS A 87 26.62 -16.81 13.01
CA LYS A 87 27.59 -16.37 12.02
C LYS A 87 26.97 -15.38 11.03
N PHE A 88 27.83 -14.56 10.45
CA PHE A 88 27.47 -13.67 9.34
C PHE A 88 28.23 -14.11 8.10
N GLU A 89 27.50 -14.35 7.01
CA GLU A 89 28.05 -14.67 5.70
C GLU A 89 27.89 -13.47 4.77
N ARG A 90 28.88 -13.23 3.92
CA ARG A 90 28.88 -12.09 2.99
C ARG A 90 28.98 -12.61 1.57
N TYR A 91 28.11 -12.10 0.72
CA TYR A 91 28.04 -12.48 -0.68
C TYR A 91 28.12 -11.25 -1.57
N LEU A 92 29.00 -11.29 -2.57
CA LEU A 92 29.02 -10.28 -3.62
C LEU A 92 27.86 -10.55 -4.58
N TYR A 93 26.94 -9.61 -4.70
CA TYR A 93 25.79 -9.72 -5.59
C TYR A 93 26.14 -9.34 -7.04
N ASN A 94 25.59 -10.10 -8.00
CA ASN A 94 25.47 -9.72 -9.40
C ASN A 94 24.28 -10.44 -10.06
N PHE A 95 23.85 -9.93 -11.21
CA PHE A 95 22.70 -10.47 -11.95
C PHE A 95 22.92 -11.89 -12.52
N ASP A 96 24.16 -12.27 -12.81
CA ASP A 96 24.46 -13.61 -13.32
C ASP A 96 24.18 -14.67 -12.25
N GLU A 97 24.54 -14.39 -11.00
CA GLU A 97 24.32 -15.30 -9.88
C GLU A 97 22.83 -15.42 -9.54
N LEU A 98 22.09 -14.30 -9.57
CA LEU A 98 20.63 -14.33 -9.43
C LEU A 98 19.97 -15.13 -10.56
N SER A 99 20.43 -14.96 -11.80
CA SER A 99 19.92 -15.72 -12.94
C SER A 99 20.11 -17.22 -12.75
N LYS A 100 21.28 -17.65 -12.27
CA LYS A 100 21.55 -19.06 -11.95
C LYS A 100 20.67 -19.57 -10.83
N ALA A 101 20.47 -18.79 -9.76
CA ALA A 101 19.60 -19.16 -8.65
C ALA A 101 18.17 -19.44 -9.13
N ILE A 102 17.60 -18.50 -9.90
CA ILE A 102 16.25 -18.65 -10.47
C ILE A 102 16.18 -19.84 -11.44
N ASP A 103 17.14 -19.96 -12.37
CA ASP A 103 17.18 -21.09 -13.31
C ASP A 103 17.27 -22.44 -12.59
N SER A 104 18.00 -22.49 -11.48
CA SER A 104 18.12 -23.70 -10.68
C SER A 104 16.77 -24.08 -10.05
N VAL A 105 16.03 -23.14 -9.45
CA VAL A 105 14.68 -23.42 -8.93
C VAL A 105 13.75 -23.89 -10.05
N LEU A 106 13.67 -23.14 -11.15
CA LEU A 106 12.77 -23.44 -12.25
C LEU A 106 13.03 -24.82 -12.88
N ARG A 107 14.29 -25.28 -12.86
CA ARG A 107 14.72 -26.58 -13.41
C ARG A 107 14.90 -27.66 -12.35
N LYS A 108 14.60 -27.38 -11.08
CA LYS A 108 14.83 -28.28 -9.93
C LYS A 108 16.30 -28.73 -9.81
N GLY A 109 17.22 -27.81 -10.07
CA GLY A 109 18.66 -27.99 -9.89
C GLY A 109 19.12 -27.77 -8.43
N PRO A 110 20.41 -28.03 -8.16
CA PRO A 110 21.00 -27.74 -6.87
C PRO A 110 21.19 -26.24 -6.66
N LEU A 111 21.00 -25.77 -5.42
CA LEU A 111 21.26 -24.39 -5.01
C LEU A 111 22.48 -24.33 -4.10
N SER A 112 23.32 -23.31 -4.29
CA SER A 112 24.32 -22.93 -3.28
C SER A 112 23.65 -22.19 -2.11
N ALA A 113 24.35 -22.08 -0.97
CA ALA A 113 23.86 -21.30 0.17
C ALA A 113 23.59 -19.83 -0.21
N GLN A 114 24.49 -19.22 -0.99
CA GLN A 114 24.33 -17.87 -1.53
C GLN A 114 23.04 -17.74 -2.36
N GLN A 115 22.79 -18.68 -3.27
CA GLN A 115 21.62 -18.65 -4.14
C GLN A 115 20.32 -18.81 -3.34
N LEU A 116 20.32 -19.70 -2.34
CA LEU A 116 19.16 -19.87 -1.45
C LEU A 116 18.86 -18.56 -0.70
N HIS A 117 19.87 -17.90 -0.13
CA HIS A 117 19.70 -16.61 0.55
C HIS A 117 19.17 -15.49 -0.37
N MET A 118 19.58 -15.47 -1.64
CA MET A 118 19.03 -14.53 -2.61
C MET A 118 17.54 -14.78 -2.84
N LEU A 119 17.16 -16.04 -3.02
CA LEU A 119 15.77 -16.43 -3.26
C LEU A 119 14.88 -16.17 -2.03
N ASP A 120 15.36 -16.51 -0.83
CA ASP A 120 14.66 -16.21 0.44
C ASP A 120 14.40 -14.70 0.59
N SER A 121 15.36 -13.85 0.17
CA SER A 121 15.16 -12.39 0.17
C SER A 121 14.04 -11.96 -0.77
N PHE A 122 13.98 -12.53 -1.98
CA PHE A 122 12.91 -12.27 -2.93
C PHE A 122 11.56 -12.80 -2.44
N ASP A 123 11.51 -13.98 -1.83
CA ASP A 123 10.29 -14.54 -1.25
C ASP A 123 9.73 -13.62 -0.16
N GLY A 124 10.59 -13.16 0.75
CA GLY A 124 10.21 -12.18 1.77
C GLY A 124 9.63 -10.91 1.17
N PHE A 125 10.29 -10.37 0.14
CA PHE A 125 9.82 -9.18 -0.58
C PHE A 125 8.45 -9.40 -1.27
N PHE A 126 8.26 -10.53 -1.94
CA PHE A 126 7.00 -10.87 -2.61
C PHE A 126 5.85 -11.10 -1.62
N ILE A 127 6.12 -11.76 -0.49
CA ILE A 127 5.14 -11.94 0.59
C ILE A 127 4.59 -10.59 1.08
N TYR A 128 5.43 -9.55 1.20
CA TYR A 128 4.95 -8.22 1.55
C TYR A 128 4.12 -7.58 0.44
N ILE A 129 4.52 -7.71 -0.82
CA ILE A 129 3.69 -7.22 -1.95
C ILE A 129 2.30 -7.87 -1.91
N GLU A 130 2.20 -9.17 -1.67
CA GLU A 130 0.91 -9.84 -1.51
C GLU A 130 0.09 -9.30 -0.33
N GLN A 131 0.74 -8.85 0.76
CA GLN A 131 0.03 -8.23 1.88
C GLN A 131 -0.57 -6.88 1.48
N PHE A 132 0.15 -6.06 0.72
CA PHE A 132 -0.40 -4.81 0.17
C PHE A 132 -1.57 -5.07 -0.77
N GLU A 133 -1.42 -6.02 -1.71
CA GLU A 133 -2.49 -6.39 -2.63
C GLU A 133 -3.73 -6.90 -1.87
N ARG A 134 -3.56 -7.78 -0.88
CA ARG A 134 -4.68 -8.26 -0.06
C ARG A 134 -5.34 -7.16 0.76
N ALA A 135 -4.59 -6.17 1.23
CA ALA A 135 -5.14 -5.00 1.91
C ALA A 135 -6.02 -4.16 0.97
N ILE A 136 -5.59 -3.96 -0.28
CA ILE A 136 -6.36 -3.28 -1.32
C ILE A 136 -7.63 -4.08 -1.67
N GLN A 137 -7.49 -5.39 -1.92
CA GLN A 137 -8.63 -6.27 -2.26
C GLN A 137 -9.71 -6.28 -1.17
N ARG A 138 -9.29 -6.21 0.10
CA ARG A 138 -10.20 -6.16 1.26
C ARG A 138 -10.71 -4.76 1.59
N LYS A 139 -10.37 -3.74 0.79
CA LYS A 139 -10.72 -2.33 0.99
C LYS A 139 -10.27 -1.80 2.36
N LEU A 140 -9.19 -2.36 2.91
CA LEU A 140 -8.56 -1.83 4.12
C LEU A 140 -7.79 -0.55 3.82
N VAL A 141 -7.31 -0.43 2.59
CA VAL A 141 -6.55 0.69 2.06
C VAL A 141 -6.93 0.90 0.59
N GLU A 142 -6.72 2.09 0.08
CA GLU A 142 -6.93 2.40 -1.34
C GLU A 142 -5.60 2.32 -2.11
N GLN A 143 -5.65 2.25 -3.44
CA GLN A 143 -4.44 2.17 -4.27
C GLN A 143 -3.56 3.40 -4.08
N ASP A 144 -4.20 4.58 -3.98
CA ASP A 144 -3.55 5.87 -3.74
C ASP A 144 -2.84 5.94 -2.39
N ASP A 145 -3.28 5.17 -1.39
CA ASP A 145 -2.58 5.10 -0.11
C ASP A 145 -1.25 4.32 -0.23
N VAL A 146 -1.19 3.32 -1.11
CA VAL A 146 -0.05 2.39 -1.26
C VAL A 146 0.99 2.92 -2.28
N TYR A 147 0.52 3.53 -3.37
CA TYR A 147 1.36 3.93 -4.49
C TYR A 147 2.57 4.82 -4.11
N PRO A 148 2.45 5.82 -3.20
CA PRO A 148 3.60 6.66 -2.80
C PRO A 148 4.79 5.87 -2.23
N TYR A 149 4.53 4.68 -1.69
CA TYR A 149 5.54 3.84 -1.04
C TYR A 149 6.15 2.80 -1.97
N LEU A 150 5.38 2.27 -2.92
CA LEU A 150 5.77 1.15 -3.78
C LEU A 150 5.86 1.49 -5.27
N GLY A 151 5.44 2.68 -5.69
CA GLY A 151 5.41 3.09 -7.10
C GLY A 151 6.74 2.90 -7.81
N TYR A 152 7.85 3.22 -7.14
CA TYR A 152 9.19 2.97 -7.67
C TYR A 152 9.45 1.47 -7.95
N TRP A 153 9.17 0.60 -6.97
CA TRP A 153 9.41 -0.84 -7.10
C TRP A 153 8.46 -1.50 -8.11
N ILE A 154 7.23 -1.01 -8.21
CA ILE A 154 6.29 -1.40 -9.27
C ILE A 154 6.90 -1.05 -10.63
N GLY A 155 7.39 0.18 -10.80
CA GLY A 155 8.07 0.60 -12.02
C GLY A 155 9.29 -0.25 -12.36
N VAL A 156 10.11 -0.58 -11.37
CA VAL A 156 11.31 -1.44 -11.53
C VAL A 156 10.91 -2.84 -12.02
N LEU A 157 9.96 -3.49 -11.35
CA LEU A 157 9.53 -4.86 -11.69
C LEU A 157 8.74 -4.94 -13.00
N SER A 158 8.08 -3.84 -13.38
CA SER A 158 7.34 -3.74 -14.63
C SER A 158 8.21 -3.27 -15.81
N GLY A 159 9.47 -2.89 -15.57
CA GLY A 159 10.37 -2.36 -16.60
C GLY A 159 10.03 -0.93 -17.07
N HIS A 160 9.24 -0.17 -16.29
CA HIS A 160 8.80 1.19 -16.61
C HIS A 160 9.53 2.28 -15.80
N ALA A 161 10.32 1.92 -14.79
CA ALA A 161 11.11 2.88 -14.02
C ALA A 161 12.27 3.43 -14.86
N GLY A 162 12.75 4.63 -14.50
CA GLY A 162 13.93 5.24 -15.15
C GLY A 162 15.21 4.41 -15.00
N TRP A 163 15.24 3.51 -14.02
CA TRP A 163 16.24 2.45 -13.87
C TRP A 163 15.49 1.12 -13.66
N ALA A 164 15.92 0.07 -14.35
CA ALA A 164 15.37 -1.28 -14.20
C ALA A 164 16.45 -2.34 -14.48
N PRO A 165 16.35 -3.56 -13.91
CA PRO A 165 17.18 -4.68 -14.28
C PRO A 165 17.09 -4.96 -15.78
N PRO A 166 18.11 -5.62 -16.37
CA PRO A 166 18.03 -6.09 -17.75
C PRO A 166 16.74 -6.89 -17.98
N GLU A 167 16.12 -6.74 -19.14
CA GLU A 167 14.84 -7.41 -19.48
C GLU A 167 14.91 -8.94 -19.28
N SER A 168 16.07 -9.54 -19.56
CA SER A 168 16.32 -10.96 -19.31
C SER A 168 16.23 -11.35 -17.83
N ILE A 169 16.62 -10.46 -16.91
CA ILE A 169 16.50 -10.65 -15.47
C ILE A 169 15.06 -10.47 -15.04
N LEU A 170 14.37 -9.43 -15.53
CA LEU A 170 12.96 -9.21 -15.23
C LEU A 170 12.11 -10.40 -15.66
N ALA A 171 12.29 -10.90 -16.88
CA ALA A 171 11.57 -12.08 -17.37
C ALA A 171 11.76 -13.30 -16.46
N ARG A 172 12.95 -13.46 -15.88
CA ARG A 172 13.25 -14.53 -14.92
C ARG A 172 12.58 -14.32 -13.58
N ILE A 173 12.58 -13.10 -13.07
CA ILE A 173 11.88 -12.74 -11.85
C ILE A 173 10.37 -13.00 -12.01
N HIS A 174 9.77 -12.60 -13.13
CA HIS A 174 8.37 -12.91 -13.44
C HIS A 174 8.11 -14.42 -13.54
N ALA A 175 9.00 -15.17 -14.19
CA ALA A 175 8.89 -16.63 -14.22
C ALA A 175 8.99 -17.26 -12.83
N TYR A 176 9.83 -16.70 -11.94
CA TYR A 176 9.97 -17.13 -10.55
C TYR A 176 8.71 -16.80 -9.73
N ILE A 177 8.17 -15.59 -9.85
CA ILE A 177 6.90 -15.16 -9.21
C ILE A 177 5.80 -16.16 -9.55
N LYS A 178 5.65 -16.47 -10.84
CA LYS A 178 4.66 -17.44 -11.32
C LYS A 178 4.92 -18.86 -10.83
N HIS A 179 6.19 -19.28 -10.80
CA HIS A 179 6.55 -20.61 -10.32
C HIS A 179 6.30 -20.79 -8.81
N GLY A 180 6.57 -19.75 -8.02
CA GLY A 180 6.36 -19.73 -6.57
C GLY A 180 4.90 -19.60 -6.15
N GLY A 181 3.99 -19.32 -7.08
CA GLY A 181 2.56 -19.14 -6.79
C GLY A 181 2.24 -17.80 -6.13
N PHE A 182 3.05 -16.78 -6.39
CA PHE A 182 2.84 -15.42 -5.90
C PHE A 182 1.77 -14.67 -6.73
N ASP A 183 0.58 -15.25 -6.83
CA ASP A 183 -0.50 -14.78 -7.73
C ASP A 183 -0.93 -13.34 -7.42
N ASP A 184 -0.89 -12.94 -6.14
CA ASP A 184 -1.24 -11.57 -5.73
C ASP A 184 -0.15 -10.57 -6.13
N VAL A 185 1.11 -10.98 -6.30
CA VAL A 185 2.16 -10.13 -6.87
C VAL A 185 1.88 -9.85 -8.35
N GLU A 186 1.48 -10.87 -9.13
CA GLU A 186 1.11 -10.65 -10.53
C GLU A 186 -0.06 -9.68 -10.65
N LYS A 187 -1.11 -9.85 -9.82
CA LYS A 187 -2.25 -8.90 -9.78
C LYS A 187 -1.81 -7.49 -9.40
N PHE A 188 -0.92 -7.37 -8.41
CA PHE A 188 -0.39 -6.10 -7.97
C PHE A 188 0.38 -5.38 -9.09
N LEU A 189 1.22 -6.09 -9.84
CA LEU A 189 1.99 -5.50 -10.94
C LEU A 189 1.13 -5.14 -12.16
N HIS A 190 0.06 -5.89 -12.44
CA HIS A 190 -0.88 -5.60 -13.54
C HIS A 190 -1.98 -4.59 -13.17
N ARG A 191 -2.01 -4.14 -11.90
CA ARG A 191 -2.96 -3.13 -11.45
C ARG A 191 -2.72 -1.82 -12.20
N ARG A 192 -3.80 -1.11 -12.45
CA ARG A 192 -3.78 0.16 -13.16
C ARG A 192 -3.35 1.28 -12.19
N TRP A 193 -2.05 1.61 -12.19
CA TRP A 193 -1.41 2.59 -11.30
C TRP A 193 -1.31 4.02 -11.88
N ASP A 194 -1.66 4.20 -13.15
CA ASP A 194 -1.58 5.47 -13.91
C ASP A 194 -2.48 6.58 -13.35
N ASP A 195 -3.62 6.24 -12.76
CA ASP A 195 -4.50 7.22 -12.11
C ASP A 195 -3.87 7.84 -10.84
N SER A 196 -2.78 7.25 -10.33
CA SER A 196 -2.09 7.66 -9.09
C SER A 196 -0.73 8.35 -9.33
N ASP A 197 -0.24 8.45 -10.57
CA ASP A 197 1.06 9.09 -10.90
C ASP A 197 0.91 10.58 -11.28
N PRO A 198 1.18 11.52 -10.36
CA PRO A 198 1.09 12.96 -10.67
C PRO A 198 2.11 13.41 -11.72
N ASN A 199 3.17 12.63 -11.99
CA ASN A 199 4.17 12.98 -13.01
C ASN A 199 3.77 12.56 -14.43
N GLN A 200 2.86 11.59 -14.60
CA GLN A 200 2.33 11.23 -15.92
C GLN A 200 1.35 12.28 -16.47
N ALA A 201 0.62 13.00 -15.60
CA ALA A 201 -0.22 14.13 -16.01
C ALA A 201 0.57 15.26 -16.71
N ASN A 202 1.90 15.31 -16.53
CA ASN A 202 2.79 16.29 -17.15
C ASN A 202 3.65 15.73 -18.28
N GLN A 203 3.53 14.44 -18.62
CA GLN A 203 4.15 13.95 -19.85
C GLN A 203 3.33 14.46 -21.03
N PRO A 204 3.93 15.23 -21.96
CA PRO A 204 3.22 15.65 -23.17
C PRO A 204 2.74 14.36 -23.85
N THR A 205 1.44 14.28 -24.13
CA THR A 205 0.84 13.19 -24.89
C THR A 205 1.57 13.10 -26.23
N GLY A 206 2.61 12.27 -26.26
CA GLY A 206 3.52 12.12 -27.38
C GLY A 206 2.72 11.72 -28.60
N SER A 207 2.63 12.67 -29.53
CA SER A 207 2.14 12.53 -30.89
C SER A 207 2.44 11.13 -31.45
N HIS A 208 1.39 10.39 -31.79
CA HIS A 208 1.48 9.21 -32.65
C HIS A 208 2.40 9.53 -33.84
N PRO A 209 3.46 8.75 -34.09
CA PRO A 209 4.14 8.84 -35.36
C PRO A 209 3.12 8.44 -36.44
N ALA A 210 2.82 9.39 -37.34
CA ALA A 210 2.05 9.11 -38.53
C ALA A 210 2.80 8.03 -39.32
N SER A 211 2.18 6.86 -39.42
CA SER A 211 2.60 5.78 -40.29
C SER A 211 2.66 6.31 -41.72
N ALA A 212 3.85 6.23 -42.33
CA ALA A 212 4.07 6.40 -43.76
C ALA A 212 4.48 5.05 -44.34
#